data_AF-A0A136JWB4-F1
#
_entry.id   AF-A0A136JWB4-F1
#
_cell.length_a   1.000
_cell.length_b   1.000
_cell.length_c   1.000
_cell.angle_alpha   90.00
_cell.angle_beta   90.00
_cell.angle_gamma   90.00
#
_symmetry.space_group_name_H-M   'P 1'
#
loop_
_entity.id
_entity.type
_entity.pdbx_description
1 polymer ?
#
loop_
_entity_poly.entity_id
_entity_poly.type
_entity_poly.pdbx_seq_one_letter_code
_entity_poly.pdbx_strand_id
1 'polypeptide(L)'
;MPWGQKALAGYLGADRAAWRAHDAIALIEDGARVPAILVDQGAADSFLSQELRPELLRDACDSAGIDLTLNLRAGYDHSYYFISTTMADHLRWHAERLNA
;
A
#
# COMPACT_ATOMS: atom_id res chain seq x y z
N MET A 1 11.41 1.83 -3.35
CA MET A 1 11.90 0.44 -3.59
C MET A 1 12.45 0.30 -5.02
N PRO A 2 13.23 -0.74 -5.38
CA PRO A 2 13.92 -0.84 -6.67
C PRO A 2 13.03 -0.66 -7.91
N TRP A 3 11.85 -1.29 -7.96
CA TRP A 3 10.90 -1.10 -9.06
C TRP A 3 10.44 0.35 -9.17
N GLY A 4 10.02 0.93 -8.05
CA GLY A 4 9.60 2.34 -7.98
C GLY A 4 10.71 3.29 -8.39
N GLN A 5 11.95 3.10 -7.91
CA GLN A 5 13.09 3.95 -8.26
C GLN A 5 13.40 3.89 -9.76
N LYS A 6 13.39 2.69 -10.36
CA LYS A 6 13.61 2.53 -11.80
C LYS A 6 12.52 3.23 -12.62
N ALA A 7 11.25 3.01 -12.27
CA ALA A 7 10.12 3.58 -12.99
C ALA A 7 10.05 5.11 -12.86
N LEU A 8 10.12 5.62 -11.63
CA LEU A 8 10.03 7.07 -11.36
C LEU A 8 11.22 7.83 -11.96
N ALA A 9 12.44 7.26 -11.93
CA ALA A 9 13.57 7.86 -12.65
C ALA A 9 13.34 7.91 -14.16
N GLY A 10 12.73 6.87 -14.74
CA GLY A 10 12.42 6.80 -16.15
C GLY A 10 11.32 7.78 -16.61
N TYR A 11 10.29 7.96 -15.78
CA TYR A 11 9.13 8.81 -16.13
C TYR A 11 9.25 10.26 -15.67
N LEU A 12 9.84 10.50 -14.49
CA LEU A 12 9.86 11.80 -13.81
C LEU A 12 11.28 12.41 -13.75
N GLY A 13 12.29 11.70 -14.24
CA GLY A 13 13.68 12.12 -14.19
C GLY A 13 14.34 11.90 -12.83
N ALA A 14 15.58 12.37 -12.69
CA ALA A 14 16.43 12.08 -11.54
C ALA A 14 16.09 12.89 -10.27
N ASP A 15 15.24 13.92 -10.37
CA ASP A 15 14.84 14.72 -9.22
C ASP A 15 13.85 13.95 -8.34
N ARG A 16 14.33 13.50 -7.18
CA ARG A 16 13.51 12.74 -6.22
C ARG A 16 12.46 13.60 -5.52
N ALA A 17 12.59 14.93 -5.52
CA ALA A 17 11.54 15.79 -4.97
C ALA A 17 10.23 15.64 -5.76
N ALA A 18 10.34 15.54 -7.09
CA ALA A 18 9.20 15.32 -7.98
C ALA A 18 8.50 13.96 -7.76
N TRP A 19 9.19 12.98 -7.17
CA TRP A 19 8.65 11.64 -6.95
C TRP A 19 7.68 11.58 -5.76
N ARG A 20 7.78 12.51 -4.80
CA ARG A 20 7.00 12.48 -3.55
C ARG A 20 5.49 12.47 -3.81
N ALA A 21 5.03 13.18 -4.84
CA ALA A 21 3.62 13.19 -5.24
C ALA A 21 3.09 11.84 -5.75
N HIS A 22 3.97 10.84 -5.95
CA HIS A 22 3.66 9.51 -6.48
C HIS A 22 4.06 8.37 -5.53
N ASP A 23 4.46 8.70 -4.30
CA ASP A 23 4.82 7.72 -3.27
C ASP A 23 3.80 7.82 -2.12
N ALA A 24 3.13 6.71 -1.79
CA ALA A 24 2.06 6.68 -0.80
C ALA A 24 2.55 7.11 0.60
N ILE A 25 3.77 6.74 0.99
CA ILE A 25 4.35 7.11 2.28
C ILE A 25 4.66 8.60 2.28
N ALA A 26 5.33 9.09 1.22
CA ALA A 26 5.67 10.51 1.11
C ALA A 26 4.40 11.40 1.09
N LEU A 27 3.34 10.96 0.41
CA LEU A 27 2.05 11.66 0.42
C LEU A 27 1.50 11.81 1.84
N ILE A 28 1.53 10.74 2.63
CA ILE A 28 1.05 10.77 4.03
C ILE A 28 1.93 11.69 4.89
N GLU A 29 3.25 11.59 4.75
CA GLU A 29 4.22 12.48 5.42
C GLU A 29 3.99 13.96 5.06
N ASP A 30 3.65 14.23 3.80
CA ASP A 30 3.38 15.57 3.26
C ASP A 30 1.98 16.10 3.59
N GLY A 31 1.19 15.36 4.39
CA GLY A 31 -0.09 15.83 4.91
C GLY A 31 -1.33 15.29 4.20
N ALA A 32 -1.19 14.41 3.20
CA ALA A 32 -2.35 13.76 2.60
C ALA A 32 -3.06 12.86 3.63
N ARG A 33 -4.39 12.89 3.64
CA ARG A 33 -5.21 12.12 4.59
C ARG A 33 -6.38 11.47 3.87
N VAL A 34 -6.73 10.29 4.36
CA VAL A 34 -7.96 9.57 4.02
C VAL A 34 -8.57 9.01 5.31
N PRO A 35 -9.89 8.76 5.36
CA PRO A 35 -10.53 8.31 6.59
C PRO A 35 -10.04 6.96 7.09
N ALA A 36 -9.83 6.00 6.18
CA ALA A 36 -9.35 4.66 6.51
C ALA A 36 -8.73 3.98 5.28
N ILE A 37 -7.88 2.98 5.51
CA ILE A 37 -7.21 2.16 4.49
C ILE A 37 -7.31 0.68 4.90
N LEU A 38 -7.61 -0.20 3.93
CA LEU A 38 -7.50 -1.65 4.08
C LEU A 38 -6.41 -2.19 3.15
N VAL A 39 -5.49 -2.99 3.69
CA VAL A 39 -4.45 -3.69 2.93
C VAL A 39 -4.41 -5.16 3.35
N ASP A 40 -4.48 -6.05 2.37
CA ASP A 40 -4.17 -7.47 2.54
C ASP A 40 -2.87 -7.79 1.83
N GLN A 41 -1.92 -8.38 2.56
CA GLN A 41 -0.61 -8.75 2.03
C GLN A 41 -0.34 -10.24 2.29
N GLY A 42 0.01 -10.97 1.24
CA GLY A 42 0.50 -12.34 1.36
C GLY A 42 1.84 -12.38 2.07
N ALA A 43 1.96 -13.16 3.14
CA ALA A 43 3.19 -13.27 3.92
C ALA A 43 4.25 -14.18 3.27
N ALA A 44 3.86 -14.95 2.24
CA ALA A 44 4.76 -15.76 1.41
C ALA A 44 5.05 -15.10 0.05
N ASP A 45 4.69 -13.81 -0.11
CA ASP A 45 4.97 -13.03 -1.30
C ASP A 45 6.48 -12.82 -1.47
N SER A 46 7.01 -13.23 -2.63
CA SER A 46 8.44 -13.14 -2.94
C SER A 46 8.97 -11.71 -3.07
N PHE A 47 8.08 -10.71 -3.20
CA PHE A 47 8.43 -9.30 -3.33
C PHE A 47 8.29 -8.52 -2.02
N LEU A 48 7.82 -9.18 -0.95
CA LEU A 48 7.42 -8.54 0.31
C LEU A 48 8.51 -7.62 0.88
N SER A 49 9.72 -8.12 1.08
CA SER A 49 10.79 -7.40 1.76
C SER A 49 11.56 -6.43 0.85
N GLN A 50 11.59 -6.69 -0.45
CA GLN A 50 12.40 -5.90 -1.39
C GLN A 50 11.59 -4.77 -2.03
N GLU A 51 10.35 -5.05 -2.45
CA GLU A 51 9.56 -4.13 -3.27
C GLU A 51 8.36 -3.52 -2.54
N LEU A 52 7.71 -4.27 -1.65
CA LEU A 52 6.40 -3.89 -1.09
C LEU A 52 6.51 -3.17 0.27
N ARG A 53 7.13 -3.84 1.25
CA ARG A 53 7.43 -3.30 2.58
C ARG A 53 6.26 -2.59 3.25
N PRO A 54 5.11 -3.28 3.47
CA PRO A 54 3.89 -2.68 4.02
C PRO A 54 4.08 -2.15 5.44
N GLU A 55 5.13 -2.56 6.16
CA GLU A 55 5.49 -2.00 7.46
C GLU A 55 5.72 -0.48 7.41
N LEU A 56 6.27 0.04 6.30
CA LEU A 56 6.51 1.47 6.16
C LEU A 56 5.21 2.27 6.00
N LEU A 57 4.21 1.69 5.32
CA LEU A 57 2.89 2.30 5.23
C LEU A 57 2.21 2.34 6.60
N ARG A 58 2.35 1.27 7.40
CA ARG A 58 1.84 1.24 8.77
C ARG A 58 2.46 2.34 9.62
N ASP A 59 3.78 2.46 9.62
CA ASP A 59 4.48 3.48 10.41
C ASP A 59 4.04 4.91 10.01
N ALA A 60 3.83 5.15 8.72
CA ALA A 60 3.33 6.43 8.21
C ALA A 60 1.87 6.71 8.64
N CYS A 61 0.98 5.72 8.51
CA CYS A 61 -0.41 5.83 8.95
C CYS A 61 -0.51 6.06 10.47
N ASP A 62 0.24 5.31 11.28
CA ASP A 62 0.29 5.45 12.74
C ASP A 62 0.73 6.87 13.13
N SER A 63 1.77 7.40 12.47
CA SER A 63 2.27 8.77 12.71
C SER A 63 1.27 9.84 12.28
N ALA A 64 0.48 9.58 11.23
CA ALA A 64 -0.48 10.51 10.67
C ALA A 64 -1.89 10.43 11.29
N GLY A 65 -2.14 9.41 12.13
CA GLY A 65 -3.46 9.11 12.70
C GLY A 65 -4.47 8.61 11.67
N ILE A 66 -4.01 7.90 10.62
CA ILE A 66 -4.87 7.27 9.60
C ILE A 66 -5.23 5.86 10.06
N ASP A 67 -6.51 5.52 10.05
CA ASP A 67 -6.99 4.17 10.36
C ASP A 67 -6.55 3.17 9.29
N LEU A 68 -5.53 2.34 9.60
CA LEU A 68 -5.03 1.30 8.71
C LEU A 68 -5.34 -0.08 9.26
N THR A 69 -6.13 -0.85 8.51
CA THR A 69 -6.21 -2.30 8.69
C THR A 69 -5.22 -2.98 7.75
N LEU A 70 -4.10 -3.46 8.29
CA LEU A 70 -3.08 -4.22 7.55
C LEU A 70 -3.09 -5.70 7.97
N ASN A 71 -3.55 -6.58 7.08
CA ASN A 71 -3.64 -8.02 7.30
C ASN A 71 -2.48 -8.75 6.62
N LEU A 72 -1.58 -9.35 7.40
CA LEU A 72 -0.57 -10.29 6.90
C LEU A 72 -1.16 -11.70 6.80
N ARG A 73 -1.35 -12.20 5.58
CA ARG A 73 -2.02 -13.46 5.28
C ARG A 73 -0.99 -14.57 5.10
N ALA A 74 -0.86 -15.43 6.12
CA ALA A 74 0.09 -16.54 6.13
C ALA A 74 -0.10 -17.48 4.93
N GLY A 75 1.00 -17.84 4.25
CA GLY A 75 0.99 -18.79 3.13
C GLY A 75 0.51 -18.25 1.78
N TYR A 76 0.00 -17.01 1.72
CA TYR A 76 -0.43 -16.40 0.47
C TYR A 76 0.71 -15.66 -0.24
N ASP A 77 0.67 -15.69 -1.58
CA ASP A 77 1.68 -15.15 -2.48
C ASP A 77 1.21 -13.84 -3.16
N HIS A 78 1.85 -13.46 -4.27
CA HIS A 78 1.55 -12.26 -5.07
C HIS A 78 0.51 -12.48 -6.17
N SER A 79 -0.10 -13.66 -6.26
CA SER A 79 -0.87 -14.06 -7.44
C SER A 79 -2.34 -13.66 -7.37
N TYR A 80 -3.05 -13.84 -8.49
CA TYR A 80 -4.51 -13.72 -8.51
C TYR A 80 -5.23 -14.77 -7.64
N TYR A 81 -4.57 -15.87 -7.24
CA TYR A 81 -5.15 -16.78 -6.26
C TYR A 81 -5.31 -16.10 -4.90
N PHE A 82 -4.32 -15.30 -4.49
CA PHE A 82 -4.42 -14.49 -3.29
C PHE A 82 -5.48 -13.39 -3.42
N ILE A 83 -5.44 -12.62 -4.51
CA ILE A 83 -6.39 -11.53 -4.76
C ILE A 83 -7.83 -12.04 -4.75
N SER A 84 -8.12 -13.12 -5.48
CA SER A 84 -9.47 -13.68 -5.54
C SER A 84 -9.98 -14.19 -4.19
N THR A 85 -9.08 -14.67 -3.33
CA THR A 85 -9.43 -15.14 -1.97
C THR A 85 -9.89 -13.99 -1.07
N THR A 86 -9.27 -12.80 -1.20
CA THR A 86 -9.57 -11.64 -0.34
C THR A 86 -10.56 -10.65 -0.96
N MET A 87 -10.86 -10.78 -2.26
CA MET A 87 -11.71 -9.86 -3.03
C MET A 87 -13.07 -9.59 -2.36
N ALA A 88 -13.76 -10.61 -1.86
CA ALA A 88 -15.07 -10.45 -1.23
C ALA A 88 -15.01 -9.58 0.04
N ASP A 89 -13.92 -9.67 0.81
CA ASP A 89 -13.70 -8.82 1.99
C ASP A 89 -13.52 -7.35 1.57
N HIS A 90 -12.73 -7.10 0.53
CA HIS A 90 -12.50 -5.75 0.00
C HIS A 90 -13.78 -5.11 -0.53
N LEU A 91 -14.58 -5.86 -1.29
CA LEU A 91 -15.85 -5.37 -1.81
C LEU A 91 -16.82 -4.99 -0.68
N ARG A 92 -16.91 -5.80 0.38
CA ARG A 92 -17.74 -5.48 1.55
C ARG A 92 -17.22 -4.24 2.29
N TRP A 93 -15.91 -4.18 2.55
CA TRP A 93 -15.29 -3.05 3.26
C TRP A 93 -15.55 -1.72 2.55
N HIS A 94 -15.46 -1.71 1.22
CA HIS A 94 -15.80 -0.53 0.41
C HIS A 94 -17.30 -0.26 0.36
N ALA A 95 -18.14 -1.29 0.18
CA ALA A 95 -19.60 -1.12 0.13
C ALA A 95 -20.16 -0.51 1.43
N GLU A 96 -19.63 -0.90 2.59
CA GLU A 96 -19.99 -0.32 3.89
C GLU A 96 -19.70 1.19 3.97
N ARG A 97 -18.63 1.65 3.31
CA ARG A 97 -18.17 3.04 3.35
C ARG A 97 -18.74 3.92 2.23
N LEU A 98 -19.16 3.32 1.12
CA LEU A 98 -19.82 4.02 0.01
C LEU A 98 -21.31 4.27 0.28
N ASN A 99 -21.93 3.41 1.09
CA ASN A 99 -23.34 3.54 1.47
C ASN A 99 -23.53 4.33 2.79
N ALA A 100 -22.47 4.96 3.30
CA ALA A 100 -22.46 5.71 4.56
C ALA A 100 -22.86 7.18 4.35
#